data_AF-A0A924WLZ5-F1
#
_entry.id   AF-A0A924WLZ5-F1
#
_cell.length_a   1.000
_cell.length_b   1.000
_cell.length_c   1.000
_cell.angle_alpha   90.00
_cell.angle_beta   90.00
_cell.angle_gamma   90.00
#
_symmetry.space_group_name_H-M   'P 1'
#
loop_
_entity.id
_entity.type
_entity.pdbx_description
1 polymer ?
#
loop_
_entity_poly.entity_id
_entity_poly.type
_entity_poly.pdbx_seq_one_letter_code
_entity_poly.pdbx_strand_id
1 'polypeptide(L)'
;MERRILAHDVRSNGEQLITRKEARALIASGHYRPSTGAPYGATHYRRSLDDGSCLHLVVEARRVRLHHDEFDPHANLVSLGMHVLHEARSEAVSCGALAWSMIKLLAR
;
A
#
# COMPACT_ATOMS: atom_id res chain seq x y z
N MET A 1 -15.75 8.88 -5.01
CA MET A 1 -14.89 8.70 -3.83
C MET A 1 -13.48 8.33 -4.26
N GLU A 2 -13.29 7.19 -4.94
CA GLU A 2 -11.99 6.79 -5.51
C GLU A 2 -11.33 7.91 -6.32
N ARG A 3 -12.07 8.59 -7.22
CA ARG A 3 -11.55 9.77 -7.97
C ARG A 3 -11.00 10.91 -7.09
N ARG A 4 -11.50 11.11 -5.86
CA ARG A 4 -11.01 12.15 -4.95
C ARG A 4 -9.72 11.70 -4.27
N ILE A 5 -9.62 10.41 -3.96
CA ILE A 5 -8.41 9.79 -3.43
C ILE A 5 -7.34 9.82 -4.51
N LEU A 6 -7.63 9.42 -5.75
CA LEU A 6 -6.66 9.46 -6.85
C LEU A 6 -6.17 10.86 -7.24
N ALA A 7 -6.87 11.91 -6.82
CA ALA A 7 -6.49 13.31 -7.08
C ALA A 7 -5.62 13.92 -5.97
N HIS A 8 -5.12 13.12 -5.03
CA HIS A 8 -4.29 13.57 -3.93
C HIS A 8 -2.88 14.01 -4.41
N ASP A 9 -2.24 14.91 -3.66
CA ASP A 9 -0.83 15.28 -3.87
C ASP A 9 0.09 14.14 -3.42
N VAL A 10 1.13 13.85 -4.21
CA VAL A 10 2.15 12.78 -4.08
C VAL A 10 2.81 12.73 -2.69
N ARG A 11 2.67 13.79 -1.90
CA ARG A 11 3.15 13.86 -0.51
C ARG A 11 2.23 13.19 0.51
N SER A 12 1.06 12.73 0.10
CA SER A 12 0.10 12.02 0.93
C SER A 12 -0.34 10.79 0.18
N ASN A 13 -0.53 9.64 0.81
CA ASN A 13 -1.13 8.46 0.14
C ASN A 13 -2.64 8.65 -0.13
N GLY A 14 -3.14 9.89 -0.16
CA GLY A 14 -4.56 10.23 -0.26
C GLY A 14 -5.44 9.43 0.68
N GLU A 15 -5.09 9.40 1.96
CA GLU A 15 -5.90 8.71 2.94
C GLU A 15 -7.22 9.44 3.14
N GLN A 16 -8.32 8.69 3.06
CA GLN A 16 -9.65 9.17 3.38
C GLN A 16 -10.37 8.20 4.33
N LEU A 17 -10.97 8.76 5.37
CA LEU A 17 -11.94 8.04 6.19
C LEU A 17 -13.24 7.86 5.42
N ILE A 18 -13.72 6.63 5.38
CA ILE A 18 -14.97 6.27 4.71
C ILE A 18 -15.90 5.56 5.70
N THR A 19 -17.18 5.53 5.37
CA THR A 19 -18.18 4.82 6.18
C THR A 19 -18.09 3.31 5.97
N ARG A 20 -18.58 2.53 6.95
CA ARG A 20 -18.74 1.07 6.80
C ARG A 20 -19.68 0.68 5.66
N LYS A 21 -20.65 1.53 5.33
CA LYS A 21 -21.57 1.30 4.21
C LYS A 21 -20.82 1.39 2.88
N GLU A 22 -19.99 2.42 2.70
CA GLU A 22 -19.16 2.58 1.51
C GLU A 22 -18.14 1.44 1.38
N ALA A 23 -17.49 1.06 2.48
CA ALA A 23 -16.55 -0.06 2.50
C ALA A 23 -17.19 -1.36 2.01
N ARG A 24 -18.41 -1.68 2.49
CA ARG A 24 -19.15 -2.86 2.04
C ARG A 24 -19.51 -2.78 0.55
N ALA A 25 -19.87 -1.61 0.05
CA ALA A 25 -20.15 -1.42 -1.38
C ALA A 25 -18.89 -1.65 -2.23
N LEU A 26 -17.73 -1.17 -1.79
CA LEU A 26 -16.44 -1.41 -2.47
C LEU A 26 -16.09 -2.90 -2.46
N ILE A 27 -16.22 -3.58 -1.32
CA ILE A 27 -15.95 -5.02 -1.23
C ILE A 27 -16.91 -5.82 -2.13
N ALA A 28 -18.20 -5.47 -2.12
CA ALA A 28 -19.22 -6.13 -2.94
C ALA A 28 -19.05 -5.88 -4.46
N SER A 29 -18.28 -4.87 -4.86
CA SER A 29 -18.01 -4.59 -6.29
C SER A 29 -17.20 -5.69 -6.98
N GLY A 30 -16.50 -6.54 -6.22
CA GLY A 30 -15.60 -7.57 -6.76
C GLY A 30 -14.24 -7.05 -7.26
N HIS A 31 -14.03 -5.73 -7.27
CA HIS A 31 -12.75 -5.15 -7.68
C HIS A 31 -11.68 -5.19 -6.58
N TYR A 32 -12.10 -5.38 -5.32
CA TYR A 32 -11.22 -5.42 -4.16
C TYR A 32 -10.97 -6.86 -3.71
N ARG A 33 -9.70 -7.23 -3.59
CA ARG A 33 -9.24 -8.56 -3.14
C ARG A 33 -8.68 -8.47 -1.72
N PRO A 34 -8.85 -9.48 -0.86
CA PRO A 34 -8.17 -9.51 0.43
C PRO A 34 -6.65 -9.35 0.28
N SER A 35 -6.05 -8.45 1.06
CA SER A 35 -4.61 -8.23 1.08
C SER A 35 -3.98 -8.94 2.29
N THR A 36 -2.80 -9.53 2.10
CA THR A 36 -2.06 -10.19 3.18
C THR A 36 -1.35 -9.13 4.03
N GLY A 37 -1.81 -9.01 5.27
CA GLY A 37 -1.32 -8.03 6.25
C GLY A 37 -2.44 -7.76 7.22
N ALA A 38 -2.52 -8.53 8.31
CA ALA A 38 -3.54 -8.36 9.34
C ALA A 38 -2.87 -8.03 10.68
N PRO A 39 -2.28 -6.82 10.84
CA PRO A 39 -1.90 -6.37 12.17
C PRO A 39 -3.18 -6.24 13.02
N TYR A 40 -3.24 -7.00 14.11
CA TYR A 40 -4.18 -6.89 15.24
C TYR A 40 -5.56 -6.27 14.93
N GLY A 41 -6.46 -7.04 14.31
CA GLY A 41 -7.88 -6.70 14.23
C GLY A 41 -8.32 -5.79 13.08
N ALA A 42 -7.43 -5.54 12.10
CA ALA A 42 -7.77 -4.90 10.83
C ALA A 42 -7.98 -5.93 9.70
N THR A 43 -8.98 -5.72 8.84
CA THR A 43 -9.14 -6.47 7.59
C THR A 43 -8.75 -5.58 6.42
N HIS A 44 -7.87 -6.09 5.57
CA HIS A 44 -7.27 -5.32 4.48
C HIS A 44 -7.78 -5.83 3.13
N TYR A 45 -8.14 -4.91 2.24
CA TYR A 45 -8.51 -5.20 0.86
C TYR A 45 -7.75 -4.27 -0.09
N ARG A 46 -7.40 -4.78 -1.26
CA ARG A 46 -6.61 -4.08 -2.26
C ARG A 46 -7.27 -4.15 -3.62
N ARG A 47 -7.11 -3.10 -4.40
CA ARG A 47 -7.40 -3.05 -5.83
C ARG A 47 -6.20 -2.46 -6.57
N SER A 48 -5.53 -3.25 -7.40
CA SER A 48 -4.49 -2.75 -8.30
C SER A 48 -5.10 -1.88 -9.39
N LEU A 49 -4.33 -0.89 -9.85
CA LEU A 49 -4.66 0.00 -10.95
C LEU A 49 -3.70 -0.25 -12.13
N ASP A 50 -4.10 0.20 -13.32
CA ASP A 50 -3.38 -0.08 -14.57
C ASP A 50 -2.03 0.65 -14.68
N ASP A 51 -1.82 1.69 -13.88
CA ASP A 51 -0.59 2.48 -13.80
C ASP A 51 0.45 1.91 -12.82
N GLY A 52 0.15 0.77 -12.18
CA GLY A 52 1.04 0.11 -11.22
C GLY A 52 0.90 0.61 -9.78
N SER A 53 -0.03 1.53 -9.53
CA SER A 53 -0.46 1.93 -8.19
C SER A 53 -1.56 1.01 -7.66
N CYS A 54 -2.01 1.23 -6.41
CA CYS A 54 -3.17 0.52 -5.89
C CYS A 54 -4.02 1.35 -4.93
N LEU A 55 -5.28 0.96 -4.78
CA LEU A 55 -6.17 1.40 -3.71
C LEU A 55 -6.19 0.36 -2.59
N HIS A 56 -5.99 0.82 -1.36
CA HIS A 56 -5.92 -0.01 -0.18
C HIS A 56 -7.00 0.41 0.83
N LEU A 57 -7.90 -0.52 1.10
CA LEU A 57 -9.02 -0.40 2.02
C LEU A 57 -8.69 -1.13 3.33
N VAL A 58 -8.65 -0.39 4.43
CA VAL A 58 -8.37 -0.90 5.78
C VAL A 58 -9.63 -0.77 6.62
N VAL A 59 -10.21 -1.90 7.01
CA VAL A 59 -11.43 -2.00 7.82
C VAL A 59 -11.05 -2.42 9.23
N GLU A 60 -11.17 -1.50 10.19
CA GLU A 60 -10.93 -1.76 11.61
C GLU A 60 -12.25 -1.70 12.41
N ALA A 61 -12.20 -2.06 13.69
CA ALA A 61 -13.37 -2.04 14.57
C ALA A 61 -14.01 -0.63 14.71
N ARG A 62 -13.21 0.43 14.68
CA ARG A 62 -13.70 1.81 14.89
C ARG A 62 -13.55 2.74 13.70
N ARG A 63 -12.69 2.40 12.73
CA ARG A 63 -12.40 3.25 11.58
C ARG A 63 -12.32 2.44 10.30
N VAL A 64 -12.65 3.07 9.19
CA VAL A 64 -12.40 2.52 7.86
C VAL A 64 -11.67 3.56 7.04
N ARG A 65 -10.56 3.15 6.44
CA ARG A 65 -9.67 4.02 5.68
C ARG A 65 -9.51 3.47 4.28
N LEU A 66 -9.56 4.36 3.30
CA LEU A 66 -9.19 4.07 1.92
C LEU A 66 -8.05 5.01 1.57
N HIS A 67 -6.92 4.46 1.14
CA HIS A 67 -5.78 5.24 0.65
C HIS A 67 -5.31 4.68 -0.69
N HIS A 68 -4.52 5.46 -1.40
CA HIS A 68 -3.89 5.11 -2.66
C HIS A 68 -2.38 5.07 -2.45
N ASP A 69 -1.79 3.91 -2.74
CA ASP A 69 -0.35 3.71 -2.72
C ASP A 69 0.17 3.88 -4.15
N GLU A 70 1.06 4.85 -4.35
CA GLU A 70 1.65 5.15 -5.67
C GLU A 70 2.36 3.92 -6.27
N PHE A 71 2.94 3.09 -5.41
CA PHE A 71 3.60 1.84 -5.79
C PHE A 71 2.86 0.67 -5.12
N ASP A 72 2.17 -0.16 -5.92
CA ASP A 72 1.53 -1.38 -5.42
C ASP A 72 2.62 -2.37 -4.93
N PRO A 73 2.75 -2.62 -3.61
CA PRO A 73 3.82 -3.47 -3.08
C PRO A 73 3.71 -4.94 -3.51
N HIS A 74 2.60 -5.33 -4.13
CA HIS A 74 2.35 -6.69 -4.60
C HIS A 74 2.37 -6.82 -6.12
N ALA A 75 2.63 -5.75 -6.89
CA ALA A 75 2.73 -5.84 -8.34
C ALA A 75 3.99 -6.60 -8.77
N ASN A 76 5.15 -6.24 -8.21
CA ASN A 76 6.44 -6.90 -8.43
C ASN A 76 7.47 -6.42 -7.39
N LEU A 77 8.67 -7.02 -7.39
CA LEU A 77 9.74 -6.68 -6.44
C LEU A 77 10.23 -5.23 -6.55
N VAL A 78 10.22 -4.63 -7.75
CA VAL A 78 10.61 -3.23 -7.94
C VAL A 78 9.58 -2.32 -7.29
N SER A 79 8.30 -2.56 -7.53
CA SER A 79 7.20 -1.82 -6.89
C SER A 79 7.22 -1.96 -5.37
N LEU A 80 7.54 -3.15 -4.83
CA LEU A 80 7.75 -3.34 -3.39
C LEU A 80 8.90 -2.48 -2.87
N GLY A 81 10.04 -2.46 -3.57
CA GLY A 81 11.18 -1.62 -3.20
C GLY A 81 10.83 -0.13 -3.20
N MET A 82 10.12 0.33 -4.23
CA MET A 82 9.67 1.72 -4.34
C MET A 82 8.63 2.08 -3.27
N HIS A 83 7.70 1.17 -2.95
CA HIS A 83 6.74 1.34 -1.86
C HIS A 83 7.46 1.52 -0.52
N VAL A 84 8.44 0.66 -0.20
CA VAL A 84 9.20 0.76 1.06
C VAL A 84 10.04 2.05 1.10
N LEU A 85 10.64 2.45 -0.03
CA LEU A 85 11.34 3.73 -0.15
C LEU A 85 10.41 4.94 0.03
N HIS A 86 9.16 4.83 -0.40
CA HIS A 86 8.15 5.87 -0.24
C HIS A 86 7.71 6.01 1.22
N GLU A 87 7.34 4.89 1.87
CA GLU A 87 6.82 4.86 3.24
C GLU A 87 7.89 5.07 4.32
N ALA A 88 9.10 4.55 4.12
CA ALA A 88 10.15 4.49 5.13
C ALA A 88 11.54 4.73 4.50
N ARG A 89 11.70 5.88 3.84
CA ARG A 89 12.86 6.20 3.01
C ARG A 89 14.20 5.96 3.70
N SER A 90 14.36 6.41 4.94
CA SER A 90 15.61 6.29 5.70
C SER A 90 15.99 4.84 5.98
N GLU A 91 15.02 4.04 6.40
CA GLU A 91 15.14 2.63 6.73
C GLU A 91 15.41 1.83 5.46
N ALA A 92 14.68 2.13 4.38
CA ALA A 92 14.86 1.52 3.07
C ALA A 92 16.28 1.72 2.52
N VAL A 93 16.81 2.94 2.60
CA VAL A 93 18.18 3.26 2.17
C VAL A 93 19.20 2.50 3.04
N SER A 94 18.99 2.46 4.36
CA SER A 94 19.87 1.76 5.30
C SER A 94 19.90 0.25 5.03
N CYS A 95 18.74 -0.38 4.82
CA CYS A 95 18.64 -1.79 4.45
C CYS A 95 19.29 -2.09 3.10
N GLY A 96 19.12 -1.21 2.10
CA GLY A 96 19.77 -1.34 0.80
C GLY A 96 21.29 -1.28 0.89
N ALA A 97 21.84 -0.36 1.69
CA ALA A 97 23.28 -0.25 1.92
C ALA A 97 23.85 -1.50 2.62
N LEU A 98 23.10 -2.06 3.59
CA LEU A 98 23.48 -3.28 4.28
C LEU A 98 23.49 -4.49 3.33
N ALA A 99 22.43 -4.67 2.52
CA ALA A 99 22.33 -5.74 1.54
C ALA A 99 23.49 -5.68 0.53
N TRP A 100 23.82 -4.49 0.03
CA TRP A 100 24.95 -4.30 -0.86
C TRP A 100 26.30 -4.65 -0.21
N SER A 101 26.48 -4.30 1.06
CA SER A 101 27.68 -4.64 1.82
C SER A 101 27.83 -6.16 1.99
N MET A 102 26.74 -6.88 2.21
CA MET A 102 26.75 -8.36 2.27
C MET A 102 27.12 -9.00 0.93
N ILE A 103 26.55 -8.50 -0.18
CA ILE A 103 26.89 -8.99 -1.53
C ILE A 103 28.39 -8.83 -1.79
N LYS A 104 28.96 -7.67 -1.46
CA LYS A 104 30.40 -7.41 -1.60
C LYS A 104 31.26 -8.36 -0.77
N LEU A 105 30.78 -8.79 0.39
CA LEU A 105 31.48 -9.75 1.25
C LEU A 105 31.45 -11.17 0.63
N LEU A 106 30.30 -11.57 0.10
CA LEU A 106 30.08 -12.91 -0.47
C LEU A 106 30.66 -13.11 -1.86
N ALA A 107 30.86 -12.03 -2.61
CA ALA A 107 31.47 -12.05 -3.95
C ALA A 107 33.02 -12.08 -3.93
N ARG A 108 33.62 -12.26 -2.74
CA ARG A 108 35.06 -12.48 -2.54
C ARG A 108 35.34 -13.96 -2.39
#